data_AF-A0A958PJZ2-F1
#
_entry.id   AF-A0A958PJZ2-F1
#
_cell.length_a   1.000
_cell.length_b   1.000
_cell.length_c   1.000
_cell.angle_alpha   90.00
_cell.angle_beta   90.00
_cell.angle_gamma   90.00
#
_symmetry.space_group_name_H-M   'P 1'
#
loop_
_entity.id
_entity.type
_entity.pdbx_description
1 polymer ?
#
loop_
_entity_poly.entity_id
_entity_poly.type
_entity_poly.pdbx_seq_one_letter_code
_entity_poly.pdbx_strand_id
1 'polypeptide(L)'
;LLKAYHWPGNVRELEHAISHAVSMTTTPVLFPEDFPAEILESVKHSAPAELLETPSSAMTLDEVECIHIVRILEAMNFNVSKAAEALGIDRGTLYRKAEKYKISLKKSAS
;
A
#
# COMPACT_ATOMS: atom_id res chain seq x y z
N LEU A 1 12.24 4.96 -4.18
CA LEU A 1 11.33 5.49 -5.21
C LEU A 1 10.47 4.38 -5.81
N LEU A 2 10.98 3.59 -6.78
CA LEU A 2 10.15 2.62 -7.52
C LEU A 2 9.50 1.51 -6.68
N LYS A 3 10.14 1.08 -5.59
CA LYS A 3 9.58 0.11 -4.64
C LYS A 3 8.69 0.73 -3.55
N ALA A 4 8.77 2.05 -3.39
CA ALA A 4 8.10 2.77 -2.31
C ALA A 4 6.78 3.41 -2.76
N TYR A 5 6.65 3.70 -4.06
CA TYR A 5 5.41 4.17 -4.67
C TYR A 5 4.44 3.01 -4.87
N HIS A 6 3.15 3.23 -4.58
CA HIS A 6 2.15 2.15 -4.58
C HIS A 6 1.61 1.79 -5.97
N TRP A 7 1.94 2.57 -7.01
CA TRP A 7 1.52 2.34 -8.41
C TRP A 7 0.00 2.11 -8.56
N PRO A 8 -0.82 3.14 -8.31
CA PRO A 8 -2.29 3.03 -8.32
C PRO A 8 -2.85 2.54 -9.69
N GLY A 9 -2.16 2.81 -10.79
CA GLY A 9 -2.46 2.38 -12.15
C GLY A 9 -1.77 1.09 -12.61
N ASN A 10 -1.22 0.29 -11.68
CA ASN A 10 -0.50 -0.97 -11.95
C ASN A 10 0.74 -0.77 -12.84
N VAL A 11 1.12 -1.82 -13.61
CA VAL A 11 2.31 -1.88 -14.47
C VAL A 11 2.32 -0.80 -15.57
N ARG A 12 1.15 -0.33 -16.03
CA ARG A 12 1.06 0.73 -17.05
C ARG A 12 1.56 2.08 -16.54
N GLU A 13 1.32 2.39 -15.28
CA GLU A 13 1.80 3.63 -14.68
C GLU A 13 3.32 3.56 -14.42
N LEU A 14 3.83 2.38 -14.05
CA LEU A 14 5.27 2.12 -13.99
C LEU A 14 5.92 2.28 -15.37
N GLU A 15 5.33 1.72 -16.42
CA GLU A 15 5.81 1.83 -17.79
C GLU A 15 5.84 3.29 -18.27
N HIS A 16 4.78 4.06 -17.98
CA HIS A 16 4.72 5.48 -18.32
C HIS A 16 5.79 6.27 -17.55
N ALA A 17 5.96 6.01 -16.25
CA ALA A 17 6.96 6.68 -15.42
C ALA A 17 8.39 6.39 -15.90
N ILE A 18 8.70 5.15 -16.28
CA ILE A 18 9.99 4.77 -16.86
C ILE A 18 10.18 5.42 -18.24
N SER A 19 9.15 5.40 -19.09
CA SER A 19 9.21 6.02 -20.43
C SER A 19 9.45 7.52 -20.36
N HIS A 20 8.82 8.20 -19.39
CA HIS A 20 9.06 9.60 -19.10
C HIS A 20 10.52 9.84 -18.63
N ALA A 21 10.99 9.05 -17.67
CA ALA A 21 12.35 9.19 -17.15
C ALA A 21 13.43 8.96 -18.23
N VAL A 22 13.21 7.97 -19.12
CA VAL A 22 14.09 7.73 -20.27
C VAL A 22 14.04 8.89 -21.27
N SER A 23 12.90 9.56 -21.41
CA SER A 23 12.76 10.72 -22.30
C SER A 23 13.38 12.00 -21.72
N MET A 24 13.44 12.12 -20.40
CA MET A 24 14.01 13.28 -19.69
C MET A 24 15.50 13.17 -19.47
N THR A 25 16.02 11.95 -19.28
CA THR A 25 17.45 11.77 -19.03
C THR A 25 18.27 11.94 -20.32
N THR A 26 19.44 12.53 -20.19
CA THR A 26 20.47 12.56 -21.24
C THR A 26 21.63 11.62 -20.93
N THR A 27 21.52 10.88 -19.83
CA THR A 27 22.57 9.99 -19.31
C THR A 27 22.07 8.55 -19.28
N PRO A 28 22.96 7.55 -19.27
CA PRO A 28 22.55 6.14 -19.20
C PRO A 28 22.00 5.73 -17.82
N VAL A 29 21.92 6.65 -16.85
CA VAL A 29 21.47 6.41 -15.48
C VAL A 29 20.26 7.27 -15.17
N LEU A 30 19.17 6.64 -14.72
CA LEU A 30 17.97 7.36 -14.29
C LEU A 30 18.12 7.81 -12.84
N PHE A 31 17.97 9.11 -12.62
CA PHE A 31 17.93 9.73 -11.30
C PHE A 31 16.48 9.99 -10.87
N PRO A 32 16.21 10.13 -9.57
CA PRO A 32 14.86 10.42 -9.09
C PRO A 32 14.22 11.63 -9.78
N GLU A 33 15.00 12.67 -10.05
CA GLU A 33 14.58 13.89 -10.75
C GLU A 33 14.12 13.71 -12.21
N ASP A 34 14.44 12.57 -12.84
CA ASP A 34 13.94 12.23 -14.17
C ASP A 34 12.48 11.72 -14.14
N PHE A 35 11.99 11.33 -12.97
CA PHE A 35 10.63 10.80 -12.81
C PHE A 35 9.60 11.92 -12.57
N PRO A 36 8.33 11.69 -12.95
CA PRO A 36 7.25 12.63 -12.67
C PRO A 36 7.18 13.09 -11.22
N ALA A 37 6.92 14.39 -11.02
CA ALA A 37 6.87 15.02 -9.70
C ALA A 37 5.89 14.32 -8.74
N GLU A 38 4.77 13.82 -9.24
CA GLU A 38 3.76 13.08 -8.46
C GLU A 38 4.34 11.85 -7.73
N ILE A 39 5.26 11.12 -8.38
CA ILE A 39 5.94 9.94 -7.81
C ILE A 39 6.96 10.37 -6.75
N LEU A 40 7.67 11.47 -7.02
CA LEU A 40 8.66 12.02 -6.10
C LEU A 40 8.00 12.61 -4.84
N GLU A 41 6.86 13.26 -5.01
CA GLU A 41 6.09 13.84 -3.92
C GLU A 41 5.41 12.76 -3.07
N SER A 42 4.82 11.73 -3.68
CA SER A 42 4.23 10.60 -2.94
C SER A 42 5.25 9.86 -2.06
N VAL A 43 6.48 9.66 -2.55
CA VAL A 43 7.54 9.01 -1.78
C VAL A 43 8.10 9.93 -0.69
N LYS A 44 8.08 11.26 -0.88
CA LYS A 44 8.42 12.24 0.16
C LYS A 44 7.33 12.34 1.24
N HIS A 45 6.06 12.21 0.87
CA HIS A 45 4.91 12.22 1.79
C HIS A 45 4.64 10.86 2.47
N SER A 46 5.51 9.87 2.26
CA SER A 46 5.54 8.65 3.09
C SER A 46 6.16 8.87 4.48
N ALA A 47 6.60 10.09 4.80
CA ALA A 47 6.76 10.55 6.18
C ALA A 47 5.36 10.86 6.76
N PRO A 48 5.04 10.44 8.00
CA PRO A 48 3.67 10.46 8.50
C PRO A 48 3.22 11.90 8.75
N ALA A 49 2.49 12.48 7.80
CA ALA A 49 1.74 13.70 7.99
C ALA A 49 0.33 13.50 7.43
N GLU A 50 -0.59 13.49 8.39
CA GLU A 50 -2.04 13.51 8.29
C GLU A 50 -2.65 14.37 7.16
N LEU A 51 -3.78 13.85 6.68
CA LEU A 51 -5.01 14.58 6.34
C LEU A 51 -4.93 15.55 5.15
N LEU A 52 -5.54 15.11 4.04
CA LEU A 52 -6.58 15.79 3.24
C LEU A 52 -6.37 15.48 1.77
N GLU A 53 -6.85 14.33 1.27
CA GLU A 53 -6.84 14.10 -0.18
C GLU A 53 -8.19 13.60 -0.71
N THR A 54 -8.55 14.24 -1.80
CA THR A 54 -9.80 14.20 -2.57
C THR A 54 -10.26 12.80 -3.00
N PRO A 55 -11.54 12.61 -3.36
CA PRO A 55 -12.10 11.28 -3.65
C PRO A 55 -11.58 10.64 -4.95
N SER A 56 -10.63 11.26 -5.66
CA SER A 56 -10.01 10.68 -6.86
C SER A 56 -8.98 9.58 -6.55
N SER A 57 -8.55 9.49 -5.29
CA SER A 57 -7.71 8.42 -4.74
C SER A 57 -8.42 7.68 -3.59
N ALA A 58 -9.75 7.81 -3.50
CA ALA A 58 -10.53 7.21 -2.44
C ALA A 58 -10.63 5.69 -2.65
N MET A 59 -9.75 4.98 -1.95
CA MET A 59 -9.97 3.57 -1.65
C MET A 59 -11.39 3.38 -1.11
N THR A 60 -12.06 2.34 -1.57
CA THR A 60 -13.36 1.96 -1.03
C THR A 60 -13.21 1.63 0.46
N LEU A 61 -14.29 1.77 1.24
CA LEU A 61 -14.29 1.36 2.65
C LEU A 61 -13.84 -0.10 2.83
N ASP A 62 -14.17 -0.96 1.86
CA ASP A 62 -13.76 -2.36 1.82
C ASP A 62 -12.23 -2.52 1.68
N GLU A 63 -11.59 -1.72 0.83
CA GLU A 63 -10.13 -1.74 0.63
C GLU A 63 -9.39 -1.18 1.85
N VAL A 64 -9.87 -0.06 2.40
CA VAL A 64 -9.31 0.52 3.63
C VAL A 64 -9.41 -0.48 4.78
N GLU A 65 -10.54 -1.16 4.92
CA GLU A 65 -10.74 -2.19 5.93
C GLU A 65 -9.79 -3.37 5.74
N CYS A 66 -9.65 -3.88 4.52
CA CYS A 66 -8.73 -4.98 4.20
C CYS A 66 -7.29 -4.65 4.60
N ILE A 67 -6.80 -3.49 4.16
CA ILE A 67 -5.43 -3.01 4.46
C ILE A 67 -5.23 -2.87 5.97
N HIS A 68 -6.22 -2.31 6.67
CA HIS A 68 -6.14 -2.13 8.11
C HIS A 68 -6.06 -3.47 8.85
N ILE A 69 -6.88 -4.44 8.46
CA ILE A 69 -6.88 -5.79 9.05
C ILE A 69 -5.52 -6.48 8.85
N VAL A 70 -4.95 -6.42 7.64
CA VAL A 70 -3.64 -7.01 7.35
C VAL A 70 -2.56 -6.37 8.21
N ARG A 71 -2.52 -5.03 8.29
CA ARG A 71 -1.53 -4.29 9.08
C ARG A 71 -1.57 -4.69 10.56
N ILE A 72 -2.77 -4.82 11.13
CA ILE A 72 -2.92 -5.23 12.53
C ILE A 72 -2.52 -6.70 12.72
N LEU A 73 -2.87 -7.60 11.80
CA LEU A 73 -2.44 -8.99 11.84
C LEU A 73 -0.90 -9.11 11.82
N GLU A 74 -0.22 -8.38 10.95
CA GLU A 74 1.24 -8.36 10.88
C GLU A 74 1.87 -7.83 12.18
N ALA A 75 1.39 -6.69 12.69
CA ALA A 75 1.87 -6.11 13.95
C ALA A 75 1.69 -7.07 15.14
N MET A 76 0.68 -7.94 15.09
CA MET A 76 0.40 -8.95 16.10
C MET A 76 0.99 -10.33 15.78
N ASN A 77 1.91 -10.44 14.82
CA ASN A 77 2.52 -11.71 14.38
C ASN A 77 1.48 -12.80 14.00
N PHE A 78 0.43 -12.40 13.30
CA PHE A 78 -0.72 -13.23 12.91
C PHE A 78 -1.45 -13.88 14.10
N ASN A 79 -1.32 -13.32 15.31
CA ASN A 79 -2.11 -13.74 16.46
C ASN A 79 -3.55 -13.19 16.35
N VAL A 80 -4.46 -14.04 15.87
CA VAL A 80 -5.87 -13.69 15.62
C VAL A 80 -6.58 -13.13 16.86
N SER A 81 -6.29 -13.65 18.06
CA SER A 81 -6.91 -13.16 19.30
C SER A 81 -6.49 -11.72 19.61
N LYS A 82 -5.19 -11.42 19.53
CA LYS A 82 -4.67 -10.07 19.78
C LYS A 82 -5.06 -9.09 18.68
N ALA A 83 -5.08 -9.55 17.43
CA ALA A 83 -5.51 -8.73 16.30
C ALA A 83 -6.99 -8.35 16.38
N ALA A 84 -7.86 -9.29 16.75
CA ALA A 84 -9.29 -9.03 16.95
C ALA A 84 -9.52 -8.01 18.08
N GLU A 85 -8.80 -8.15 19.19
CA GLU A 85 -8.84 -7.19 20.31
C GLU A 85 -8.39 -5.79 19.88
N ALA A 86 -7.27 -5.69 19.14
CA ALA A 86 -6.76 -4.42 18.63
C ALA A 86 -7.69 -3.76 17.59
N LEU A 87 -8.40 -4.55 16.79
CA LEU A 87 -9.41 -4.09 15.84
C LEU A 87 -10.76 -3.77 16.50
N GLY A 88 -10.95 -4.12 17.78
CA GLY A 88 -12.22 -3.93 18.49
C GLY A 88 -13.36 -4.82 17.98
N ILE A 89 -13.05 -5.97 17.37
CA ILE A 89 -14.04 -6.91 16.81
C ILE A 89 -13.90 -8.30 17.45
N ASP A 90 -14.92 -9.14 17.34
CA ASP A 90 -14.82 -10.52 17.76
C ASP A 90 -13.99 -11.37 16.77
N ARG A 91 -13.45 -12.49 17.27
CA ARG A 91 -12.63 -13.41 16.47
C ARG A 91 -13.39 -13.97 15.27
N GLY A 92 -14.69 -14.28 15.41
CA GLY A 92 -15.52 -14.80 14.32
C GLY A 92 -15.70 -13.79 13.19
N THR A 93 -15.91 -12.52 13.54
CA THR A 93 -15.93 -11.42 12.55
C THR A 93 -14.59 -11.28 11.84
N LEU A 94 -13.47 -11.39 12.55
CA LEU A 94 -12.14 -11.36 11.94
C LEU A 94 -11.92 -12.55 10.98
N TYR A 95 -12.34 -13.77 11.35
CA TYR A 95 -12.27 -14.94 10.46
C TYR A 95 -13.08 -14.74 9.18
N ARG A 96 -14.32 -14.26 9.30
CA ARG A 96 -15.19 -14.00 8.14
C ARG A 96 -14.61 -12.91 7.22
N LYS A 97 -14.02 -11.86 7.79
CA LYS A 97 -13.35 -10.80 7.01
C LYS A 97 -12.07 -11.32 6.34
N ALA A 98 -11.29 -12.12 7.05
CA ALA A 98 -10.11 -12.76 6.46
C ALA A 98 -10.48 -13.68 5.29
N GLU A 99 -11.59 -14.43 5.39
CA GLU A 99 -12.10 -15.24 4.28
C GLU A 99 -12.60 -14.36 3.12
N LYS A 100 -13.40 -13.32 3.40
CA LYS A 100 -13.89 -12.34 2.40
C LYS A 100 -12.74 -11.73 1.60
N TYR A 101 -11.67 -11.34 2.28
CA TYR A 101 -10.51 -10.67 1.67
C TYR A 101 -9.38 -11.64 1.28
N LYS A 102 -9.57 -12.96 1.42
CA LYS A 102 -8.58 -14.00 1.12
C LYS A 102 -7.24 -13.80 1.86
N ILE A 103 -7.29 -13.31 3.09
CA ILE A 103 -6.13 -13.10 3.96
C ILE A 103 -5.73 -14.43 4.59
N SER A 104 -4.46 -14.84 4.42
CA SER A 104 -3.90 -16.00 5.10
C SER A 104 -3.63 -15.66 6.57
N LEU A 105 -4.30 -16.36 7.48
CA LEU A 105 -4.08 -16.24 8.93
C LEU A 105 -2.95 -17.15 9.44
N LYS A 106 -2.26 -17.87 8.56
CA LYS A 106 -1.10 -18.70 8.90
C LYS A 106 0.17 -17.91 8.60
N LYS A 107 1.08 -17.86 9.57
CA LYS A 107 2.45 -17.41 9.34
C LYS A 107 3.05 -18.28 8.25
N SER A 108 3.42 -17.68 7.12
CA SER A 108 4.32 -18.31 6.16
C SER A 108 5.63 -18.58 6.92
N ALA A 109 5.86 -19.84 7.29
CA ALA A 109 7.15 -20.25 7.82
C ALA A 109 8.16 -20.09 6.67
N SER A 110 9.06 -19.13 6.81
CA SER A 110 10.30 -19.10 6.05
C SER A 110 11.38 -19.88 6.77
#